data_AF-A0A967MV41-F1
#
_entry.id   AF-A0A967MV41-F1
#
_cell.length_a   1.000
_cell.length_b   1.000
_cell.length_c   1.000
_cell.angle_alpha   90.00
_cell.angle_beta   90.00
_cell.angle_gamma   90.00
#
_symmetry.space_group_name_H-M   'P 1'
#
loop_
_entity.id
_entity.type
_entity.pdbx_description
1 polymer ?
#
loop_
_entity_poly.entity_id
_entity_poly.type
_entity_poly.pdbx_seq_one_letter_code
_entity_poly.pdbx_strand_id
1 'polypeptide(L)'
;LLRPETVSEAINALLAAPDRDSLFGVTRLFTRLWGPGPTPVNHDPAVLLRTQDLPPIYEENSNLYIFRRAILEARGNRIGEHPLMFEIDRAEAWDIDEMLDFEIAEFLYRRREAAAS
;
A
#
# COMPACT_ATOMS: atom_id res chain seq x y z
N LEU A 1 9.84 6.95 -3.90
CA LEU A 1 9.21 8.00 -3.06
C LEU A 1 7.85 8.36 -3.61
N LEU A 2 6.86 8.52 -2.73
CA LEU A 2 5.49 8.91 -3.06
C LEU A 2 5.46 10.15 -3.97
N ARG A 3 4.64 10.08 -5.02
CA ARG A 3 4.53 11.12 -6.04
C ARG A 3 3.24 11.95 -5.90
N PRO A 4 3.26 13.23 -6.32
CA PRO A 4 2.06 14.05 -6.41
C PRO A 4 0.98 13.45 -7.33
N GLU A 5 1.39 12.77 -8.40
CA GLU A 5 0.47 12.11 -9.33
C GLU A 5 -0.29 10.99 -8.61
N THR A 6 0.40 10.15 -7.83
CA THR A 6 -0.19 9.08 -7.02
C THR A 6 -1.21 9.62 -6.02
N VAL A 7 -0.92 10.75 -5.36
CA VAL A 7 -1.86 11.41 -4.45
C VAL A 7 -3.09 11.92 -5.20
N SER A 8 -2.90 12.53 -6.36
CA SER A 8 -3.99 13.06 -7.20
C SER A 8 -4.89 11.93 -7.71
N GLU A 9 -4.31 10.82 -8.15
CA GLU A 9 -5.03 9.62 -8.59
C GLU A 9 -5.87 9.02 -7.45
N ALA A 10 -5.32 8.93 -6.24
CA ALA A 10 -6.04 8.44 -5.08
C ALA A 10 -7.23 9.35 -4.69
N ILE A 11 -7.06 10.67 -4.73
CA ILE A 11 -8.16 11.62 -4.50
C ILE A 11 -9.27 11.39 -5.52
N ASN A 12 -8.91 11.30 -6.81
CA ASN A 12 -9.88 11.06 -7.88
C ASN A 12 -10.58 9.70 -7.73
N ALA A 13 -9.87 8.66 -7.30
CA ALA A 13 -10.44 7.33 -7.06
C ALA A 13 -11.52 7.36 -5.97
N LEU A 14 -11.28 8.06 -4.85
CA LEU A 14 -12.30 8.18 -3.79
C LEU A 14 -13.49 9.04 -4.24
N LEU A 15 -13.24 10.13 -4.98
CA LEU A 15 -14.32 10.98 -5.52
C LEU A 15 -15.21 10.23 -6.52
N ALA A 16 -14.63 9.31 -7.30
CA ALA A 16 -15.35 8.47 -8.25
C ALA A 16 -16.13 7.31 -7.60
N ALA A 17 -15.91 7.03 -6.31
CA ALA A 17 -16.53 5.95 -5.56
C ALA A 17 -17.44 6.50 -4.45
N PRO A 18 -18.66 6.99 -4.78
CA PRO A 18 -19.53 7.66 -3.82
C PRO A 18 -19.97 6.76 -2.66
N ASP A 19 -20.02 5.44 -2.88
CA ASP A 19 -20.30 4.40 -1.87
C ASP A 19 -19.16 4.16 -0.87
N ARG A 20 -17.96 4.71 -1.13
CA ARG A 20 -16.78 4.57 -0.27
C ARG A 20 -16.59 5.79 0.59
N ASP A 21 -16.22 5.58 1.85
CA ASP A 21 -16.16 6.63 2.86
C ASP A 21 -14.73 7.01 3.28
N SER A 22 -13.78 6.14 2.97
CA SER A 22 -12.34 6.37 3.09
C SER A 22 -11.54 5.60 2.03
N LEU A 23 -10.27 5.96 1.87
CA LEU A 23 -9.28 5.30 1.04
C LEU A 23 -7.96 5.22 1.82
N PHE A 24 -7.28 4.08 1.75
CA PHE A 24 -5.96 3.91 2.33
C PHE A 24 -5.00 3.22 1.35
N GLY A 25 -3.73 3.60 1.43
CA GLY A 25 -2.66 3.06 0.60
C GLY A 25 -2.31 1.62 0.98
N VAL A 26 -2.18 0.76 -0.03
CA VAL A 26 -1.68 -0.61 0.14
C VAL A 26 -0.59 -0.93 -0.86
N THR A 27 0.34 -1.80 -0.48
CA THR A 27 1.35 -2.37 -1.37
C THR A 27 1.02 -3.83 -1.60
N ARG A 28 0.94 -4.24 -2.87
CA ARG A 28 0.77 -5.65 -3.22
C ARG A 28 2.04 -6.44 -2.92
N LEU A 29 1.92 -7.54 -2.19
CA LEU A 29 3.03 -8.41 -1.83
C LEU A 29 3.12 -9.63 -2.75
N PHE A 30 4.33 -9.89 -3.25
CA PHE A 30 4.67 -11.11 -4.00
C PHE A 30 5.53 -12.03 -3.13
N THR A 31 4.96 -12.51 -2.03
CA THR A 31 5.66 -13.35 -1.05
C THR A 31 4.79 -14.51 -0.56
N ARG A 32 5.42 -15.54 0.01
CA ARG A 32 4.73 -16.60 0.75
C ARG A 32 4.67 -16.21 2.22
N LEU A 33 3.48 -15.88 2.68
CA LEU A 33 3.26 -15.56 4.08
C LEU A 33 2.84 -16.82 4.84
N TRP A 34 3.40 -16.97 6.03
CA TRP A 34 3.06 -18.00 7.01
C TRP A 34 2.58 -17.29 8.28
N GLY A 35 1.53 -17.83 8.91
CA GLY A 35 1.06 -17.37 10.20
C GLY A 35 1.88 -17.97 11.35
N PRO A 36 1.38 -17.87 12.60
CA PRO A 36 1.97 -18.60 13.72
C PRO A 36 1.95 -20.12 13.48
N GLY A 37 3.11 -20.77 13.61
CA GLY A 37 3.30 -22.18 13.25
C GLY A 37 3.41 -22.43 11.74
N PRO A 38 3.38 -23.69 11.28
CA PRO A 38 3.46 -24.02 9.86
C PRO A 38 2.09 -23.88 9.16
N THR A 39 1.45 -22.70 9.29
CA THR A 39 0.15 -22.41 8.66
C THR A 39 0.33 -21.41 7.51
N PRO A 40 0.05 -21.78 6.26
CA PRO A 40 0.20 -20.87 5.13
C PRO A 40 -0.94 -19.84 5.09
N VAL A 41 -0.63 -18.59 4.73
CA VAL A 41 -1.62 -17.50 4.64
C VAL A 41 -2.21 -17.38 3.24
N ASN A 42 -1.35 -17.44 2.21
CA ASN A 42 -1.74 -17.13 0.82
C ASN A 42 -1.28 -18.16 -0.21
N HIS A 43 -0.89 -19.36 0.22
CA HIS A 43 -0.40 -20.40 -0.68
C HIS A 43 -0.76 -21.80 -0.18
N ASP A 44 -0.69 -22.79 -1.08
CA ASP A 44 -0.78 -24.20 -0.72
C ASP A 44 0.65 -24.79 -0.68
N PRO A 45 1.13 -25.31 0.46
CA PRO A 45 2.45 -25.93 0.58
C PRO A 45 2.64 -27.16 -0.31
N ALA A 46 1.56 -27.82 -0.73
CA ALA A 46 1.61 -28.95 -1.65
C ALA A 46 1.78 -28.52 -3.12
N VAL A 47 1.62 -27.22 -3.42
CA VAL A 47 1.68 -26.69 -4.79
C VAL A 47 2.76 -25.62 -4.91
N LEU A 48 3.82 -25.93 -5.66
CA LEU A 48 4.90 -24.98 -5.90
C LEU A 48 4.56 -24.02 -7.06
N LEU A 49 3.80 -22.97 -6.76
CA LEU A 49 3.59 -21.84 -7.67
C LEU A 49 4.73 -20.81 -7.56
N ARG A 50 4.92 -19.95 -8.55
CA ARG A 50 5.81 -18.78 -8.39
C ARG A 50 5.09 -17.72 -7.56
N THR A 51 5.82 -16.87 -6.83
CA THR A 51 5.18 -15.90 -5.89
C THR A 51 4.31 -14.86 -6.58
N GLN A 52 4.59 -14.52 -7.84
CA GLN A 52 3.76 -13.64 -8.67
C GLN A 52 2.43 -14.26 -9.09
N ASP A 53 2.32 -15.60 -9.03
CA ASP A 53 1.10 -16.33 -9.40
C ASP A 53 0.24 -16.70 -8.17
N LEU A 54 0.68 -16.32 -6.96
CA LEU A 54 -0.09 -16.55 -5.73
C LEU A 54 -1.29 -15.60 -5.61
N PRO A 55 -2.34 -16.00 -4.88
CA PRO A 55 -3.37 -15.07 -4.42
C PRO A 55 -2.76 -13.81 -3.80
N PRO A 56 -3.21 -12.61 -4.22
CA PRO A 56 -2.61 -11.37 -3.76
C PRO A 56 -2.86 -11.16 -2.27
N ILE A 57 -1.82 -10.69 -1.58
CA ILE A 57 -1.93 -10.08 -0.26
C ILE A 57 -1.51 -8.64 -0.38
N TYR A 58 -2.18 -7.79 0.39
CA TYR A 58 -1.96 -6.36 0.42
C TYR A 58 -1.50 -5.98 1.82
N GLU A 59 -0.36 -5.29 1.89
CA GLU A 59 0.15 -4.65 3.09
C GLU A 59 -0.36 -3.21 3.13
N GLU A 60 -0.96 -2.79 4.24
CA GLU A 60 -1.21 -1.37 4.49
C GLU A 60 0.15 -0.66 4.61
N ASN A 61 0.41 0.32 3.73
CA ASN A 61 1.74 0.90 3.59
C ASN A 61 1.88 2.28 4.24
N SER A 62 0.87 2.73 4.98
CA SER A 62 0.85 3.98 5.76
C SER A 62 1.11 5.29 4.99
N ASN A 63 1.34 5.23 3.68
CA ASN A 63 1.71 6.39 2.88
C ASN A 63 0.57 7.38 2.63
N LEU A 64 -0.66 6.89 2.61
CA LEU A 64 -1.81 7.70 2.23
C LEU A 64 -3.10 7.24 2.92
N TYR A 65 -3.80 8.22 3.50
CA TYR A 65 -5.15 8.05 4.05
C TYR A 65 -6.00 9.23 3.61
N ILE A 66 -7.16 8.94 3.03
CA ILE A 66 -8.15 9.95 2.62
C ILE A 66 -9.50 9.53 3.19
N PHE A 67 -10.22 10.42 3.86
CA PHE A 67 -11.51 10.09 4.45
C PHE A 67 -12.43 11.31 4.41
N ARG A 68 -13.74 11.06 4.38
CA ARG A 68 -14.73 12.12 4.56
C ARG A 68 -14.66 12.60 6.00
N ARG A 69 -14.73 13.93 6.22
CA ARG A 69 -14.69 14.57 7.55
C ARG A 69 -15.60 13.87 8.57
N ALA A 70 -16.85 13.58 8.17
CA ALA A 70 -17.85 12.96 9.04
C ALA A 70 -17.41 11.61 9.62
N ILE A 71 -16.59 10.84 8.89
CA ILE A 71 -16.08 9.54 9.34
C ILE A 71 -15.05 9.71 10.46
N LEU A 72 -14.11 10.65 10.30
CA LEU A 72 -13.11 10.91 11.34
C LEU A 72 -13.77 11.43 12.62
N GLU A 73 -14.74 12.33 12.48
CA GLU A 73 -15.49 12.89 13.62
C GLU A 73 -16.32 11.83 14.36
N ALA A 74 -16.94 10.90 13.64
CA ALA A 74 -17.77 9.86 14.24
C ALA A 74 -16.96 8.69 14.84
N ARG A 75 -15.84 8.30 14.24
CA ARG A 75 -15.11 7.06 14.60
C ARG A 75 -13.79 7.29 15.31
N GLY A 76 -13.17 8.45 15.15
CA GLY A 76 -11.78 8.68 15.59
C GLY A 76 -10.75 7.78 14.91
N ASN A 77 -11.06 7.23 13.72
CA ASN A 77 -10.17 6.36 12.95
C ASN A 77 -10.05 6.85 11.49
N ARG A 78 -8.92 6.52 10.85
CA ARG A 78 -8.59 6.89 9.46
C ARG A 78 -9.25 5.97 8.42
N ILE A 79 -9.63 4.77 8.84
CA ILE A 79 -10.33 3.78 8.02
C ILE A 79 -11.82 3.79 8.41
N GLY A 80 -12.66 4.04 7.40
CA GLY A 80 -14.11 4.09 7.51
C GLY A 80 -14.78 2.71 7.48
N GLU A 81 -16.09 2.74 7.32
CA GLU A 81 -17.00 1.60 7.27
C GLU A 81 -16.91 0.87 5.92
N HIS A 82 -16.68 1.62 4.85
CA HIS A 82 -16.61 1.12 3.48
C HIS A 82 -15.34 1.64 2.80
N PRO A 83 -14.16 1.19 3.27
CA PRO A 83 -12.90 1.70 2.75
C PRO A 83 -12.63 1.18 1.33
N LEU A 84 -11.85 1.96 0.59
CA LEU A 84 -11.24 1.59 -0.68
C LEU A 84 -9.74 1.36 -0.47
N MET A 85 -9.24 0.19 -0.90
CA MET A 85 -7.80 -0.04 -0.99
C MET A 85 -7.27 0.61 -2.26
N PHE A 86 -6.21 1.41 -2.14
CA PHE A 86 -5.52 2.04 -3.26
C PHE A 86 -4.10 1.49 -3.36
N GLU A 87 -3.82 0.72 -4.42
CA GLU A 87 -2.52 0.10 -4.62
C GLU A 87 -1.47 1.17 -4.99
N ILE A 88 -0.37 1.20 -4.25
CA ILE A 88 0.78 2.07 -4.49
C ILE A 88 1.98 1.18 -4.82
N ASP A 89 2.73 1.56 -5.86
CA ASP A 89 3.93 0.83 -6.25
C ASP A 89 4.95 0.77 -5.11
N ARG A 90 5.62 -0.37 -4.95
CA ARG A 90 6.59 -0.58 -3.86
C ARG A 90 7.74 0.42 -3.88
N ALA A 91 8.13 0.95 -5.03
CA ALA A 91 9.16 1.99 -5.11
C ALA A 91 8.69 3.35 -4.55
N GLU A 92 7.38 3.56 -4.43
CA GLU A 92 6.77 4.72 -3.78
C GLU A 92 6.43 4.47 -2.31
N ALA A 93 6.21 3.20 -1.94
CA ALA A 93 5.72 2.75 -0.64
C ALA A 93 6.79 2.50 0.45
N TRP A 94 7.90 3.24 0.44
CA TRP A 94 8.92 3.13 1.49
C TRP A 94 8.61 4.06 2.66
N ASP A 95 8.45 3.48 3.85
CA ASP A 95 8.47 4.17 5.14
C ASP A 95 9.90 4.22 5.68
N ILE A 96 10.23 5.20 6.52
CA ILE A 96 11.58 5.40 7.07
C ILE A 96 11.51 5.31 8.58
N ASP A 97 11.82 4.12 9.11
CA ASP A 97 11.91 3.87 10.56
C ASP A 97 13.37 3.84 11.04
N GLU A 98 14.27 3.33 10.19
CA GLU A 98 15.70 3.22 10.49
C GLU A 98 16.61 3.77 9.38
N MET A 99 17.91 3.81 9.65
CA MET A 99 18.90 4.36 8.71
C MET A 99 18.94 3.59 7.38
N LEU A 100 18.74 2.27 7.42
CA LEU A 100 18.72 1.44 6.22
C LEU A 100 17.57 1.84 5.28
N ASP A 101 16.38 2.13 5.82
CA ASP A 101 15.24 2.59 5.03
C ASP A 101 15.54 3.92 4.36
N PHE A 102 16.19 4.84 5.08
CA PHE A 102 16.62 6.12 4.53
C PHE A 102 17.61 5.94 3.37
N GLU A 103 18.62 5.08 3.51
CA GLU A 103 19.58 4.78 2.45
C GLU A 103 18.89 4.22 1.20
N ILE A 104 17.91 3.33 1.39
CA ILE A 104 17.12 2.77 0.29
C ILE A 104 16.25 3.85 -0.37
N ALA A 105 15.57 4.66 0.42
CA ALA A 105 14.74 5.77 -0.05
C ALA A 105 15.56 6.79 -0.84
N GLU A 106 16.76 7.13 -0.37
CA GLU A 106 17.70 8.03 -1.05
C GLU A 106 18.18 7.43 -2.38
N PHE A 107 18.56 6.14 -2.39
CA PHE A 107 18.95 5.46 -3.61
C PHE A 107 17.83 5.50 -4.67
N LEU A 108 16.61 5.19 -4.27
CA LEU A 108 15.44 5.22 -5.16
C LEU A 108 15.15 6.64 -5.68
N TYR A 109 15.31 7.65 -4.83
CA TYR A 109 15.18 9.05 -5.23
C TYR A 109 16.22 9.43 -6.30
N ARG A 110 17.51 9.17 -6.03
CA ARG A 110 18.60 9.50 -6.97
C ARG A 110 18.47 8.76 -8.30
N ARG A 111 18.08 7.49 -8.26
CA ARG A 111 17.82 6.69 -9.47
C ARG A 111 16.71 7.31 -10.34
N ARG A 112 15.68 7.85 -9.71
CA ARG A 112 14.56 8.50 -10.42
C ARG A 112 14.99 9.82 -11.05
N GLU A 113 15.72 10.67 -10.33
CA GLU A 113 16.24 11.94 -10.87
C GLU A 113 17.12 11.71 -12.10
N ALA A 114 17.99 10.68 -12.04
CA ALA A 114 18.84 10.30 -13.17
C ALA A 114 18.06 9.79 -14.39
N ALA A 115 16.90 9.15 -14.19
CA ALA A 115 16.05 8.68 -15.29
C ALA A 115 15.17 9.78 -15.89
N ALA A 116 15.00 10.90 -15.18
CA ALA A 116 14.26 12.08 -15.63
C ALA A 116 15.15 13.14 -16.31
N SER A 117 16.47 12.95 -16.27
CA SER A 117 17.49 13.81 -16.90
C SER A 117 17.88 13.27 -18.28
#